data_AF-A0A388SWE1-F1
#
_entry.id   AF-A0A388SWE1-F1
#
_cell.length_a   1.000
_cell.length_b   1.000
_cell.length_c   1.000
_cell.angle_alpha   90.00
_cell.angle_beta   90.00
_cell.angle_gamma   90.00
#
_symmetry.space_group_name_H-M   'P 1'
#
loop_
_entity.id
_entity.type
_entity.pdbx_description
1 polymer ?
#
loop_
_entity_poly.entity_id
_entity_poly.type
_entity_poly.pdbx_seq_one_letter_code
_entity_poly.pdbx_strand_id
1 'polypeptide(L)'
;MIRGTWEEPKEAGEWLGLRLAEFATRFASEQDREVTRLVLLVKAAVERLTWGGDVSLGHYLKGTVFHSVALVTCSPNRAAPDLPCPAGQARA
;
A
#
# COMPACT_ATOMS: atom_id res chain seq x y z
N MET A 1 -3.43 -5.72 -11.78
CA MET A 1 -4.78 -6.16 -11.34
C MET A 1 -5.08 -5.52 -10.00
N ILE A 2 -6.28 -5.00 -9.82
CA ILE A 2 -6.74 -4.41 -8.55
C ILE A 2 -7.05 -5.55 -7.57
N ARG A 3 -6.52 -5.46 -6.35
CA ARG A 3 -6.66 -6.52 -5.33
C ARG A 3 -7.77 -6.24 -4.32
N GLY A 4 -8.24 -5.00 -4.26
CA GLY A 4 -9.28 -4.52 -3.36
C GLY A 4 -9.45 -3.02 -3.49
N THR A 5 -10.54 -2.51 -2.93
CA THR A 5 -10.84 -1.10 -2.74
C THR A 5 -11.27 -0.91 -1.29
N TRP A 6 -10.98 0.25 -0.72
CA TRP A 6 -11.27 0.57 0.67
C TRP A 6 -11.86 1.97 0.74
N GLU A 7 -12.78 2.18 1.69
CA GLU A 7 -13.35 3.50 1.94
C GLU A 7 -12.41 4.31 2.85
N GLU A 8 -11.79 3.64 3.81
CA GLU A 8 -10.95 4.29 4.81
C GLU A 8 -9.45 4.02 4.58
N PRO A 9 -8.57 5.04 4.66
CA PRO A 9 -7.12 4.88 4.59
C PRO A 9 -6.56 3.82 5.54
N LYS A 10 -7.18 3.67 6.72
CA LYS A 10 -6.77 2.70 7.73
C LYS A 10 -6.97 1.25 7.26
N GLU A 11 -8.08 0.94 6.59
CA GLU A 11 -8.37 -0.40 6.08
C GLU A 11 -7.37 -0.80 4.98
N ALA A 12 -7.04 0.14 4.10
CA ALA A 12 -5.99 -0.04 3.10
C ALA A 12 -4.62 -0.26 3.76
N GLY A 13 -4.33 0.43 4.86
CA GLY A 13 -3.13 0.24 5.69
C GLY A 13 -3.07 -1.13 6.36
N GLU A 14 -4.18 -1.61 6.91
CA GLU A 14 -4.29 -2.95 7.51
C GLU A 14 -4.04 -4.04 6.45
N TRP A 15 -4.64 -3.89 5.26
CA TRP A 15 -4.38 -4.79 4.14
C TRP A 15 -2.89 -4.76 3.72
N LEU A 16 -2.28 -3.58 3.63
CA LEU A 16 -0.86 -3.44 3.33
C LEU A 16 0.01 -4.14 4.38
N GLY A 17 -0.30 -3.99 5.66
CA GLY A 17 0.40 -4.66 6.75
C GLY A 17 0.35 -6.18 6.61
N LEU A 18 -0.80 -6.75 6.27
CA LEU A 18 -0.94 -8.19 6.02
C LEU A 18 -0.12 -8.63 4.79
N ARG A 19 -0.12 -7.86 3.71
CA ARG A 19 0.70 -8.17 2.52
C ARG A 19 2.19 -8.14 2.82
N LEU A 20 2.66 -7.16 3.61
CA LEU A 20 4.06 -7.06 4.01
C LEU A 20 4.45 -8.20 4.96
N ALA A 21 3.60 -8.54 5.93
CA ALA A 21 3.82 -9.65 6.85
C ALA A 21 3.93 -11.00 6.12
N GLU A 22 3.11 -11.24 5.10
CA GLU A 22 3.16 -12.45 4.26
C GLU A 22 4.54 -12.67 3.62
N PHE A 23 5.25 -11.59 3.27
CA PHE A 23 6.56 -11.65 2.63
C PHE A 23 7.73 -11.30 3.55
N ALA A 24 7.50 -10.95 4.83
CA ALA A 24 8.52 -10.40 5.72
C ALA A 24 9.79 -11.26 5.82
N THR A 25 9.66 -12.58 5.94
CA THR A 25 10.80 -13.51 6.04
C THR A 25 11.54 -13.74 4.71
N ARG A 26 10.90 -13.32 3.60
CA ARG A 26 11.38 -13.49 2.23
C ARG A 26 12.05 -12.23 1.69
N PHE A 27 11.92 -11.06 2.32
CA PHE A 27 12.67 -9.87 1.90
C PHE A 27 14.18 -10.13 1.96
N ALA A 28 14.89 -9.70 0.93
CA ALA A 28 16.32 -9.90 0.79
C ALA A 28 17.10 -9.09 1.85
N SER A 29 16.78 -7.80 1.95
CA SER A 29 17.35 -6.88 2.94
C SER A 29 16.87 -7.23 4.35
N GLU A 30 17.78 -7.27 5.32
CA GLU A 30 17.43 -7.46 6.74
C GLU A 30 16.62 -6.30 7.30
N GLN A 31 16.95 -5.07 6.88
CA GLN A 31 16.21 -3.89 7.30
C GLN A 31 14.75 -3.98 6.88
N ASP A 32 14.46 -4.48 5.67
CA ASP A 32 13.09 -4.63 5.19
C ASP A 32 12.30 -5.71 5.93
N ARG A 33 12.97 -6.64 6.65
CA ARG A 33 12.31 -7.62 7.52
C ARG A 33 12.01 -7.07 8.90
N GLU A 34 12.58 -5.92 9.27
CA GLU A 34 12.47 -5.37 10.61
C GLU A 34 11.02 -5.01 10.91
N VAL A 35 10.46 -5.64 11.95
CA VAL A 35 9.05 -5.48 12.32
C VAL A 35 8.71 -4.01 12.60
N THR A 36 9.56 -3.30 13.34
CA THR A 36 9.37 -1.88 13.65
C THR A 36 9.32 -1.04 12.38
N ARG A 37 10.22 -1.30 11.43
CA ARG A 37 10.23 -0.60 10.13
C ARG A 37 8.96 -0.87 9.34
N LEU A 38 8.49 -2.11 9.29
CA LEU A 38 7.24 -2.46 8.61
C LEU A 38 6.02 -1.75 9.24
N VAL A 39 5.96 -1.68 10.57
CA VAL A 39 4.91 -0.93 11.30
C VAL A 39 4.96 0.55 10.96
N LEU A 40 6.16 1.16 10.97
CA LEU A 40 6.34 2.57 10.60
C LEU A 40 5.98 2.83 9.13
N LEU A 41 6.30 1.90 8.23
CA LEU A 41 5.96 2.00 6.82
C LEU A 41 4.45 1.99 6.59
N VAL A 42 3.73 1.10 7.26
CA VAL A 42 2.26 1.05 7.23
C VAL A 42 1.66 2.35 7.78
N LYS A 43 2.18 2.85 8.91
CA LYS A 43 1.72 4.12 9.48
C LYS A 43 1.91 5.29 8.50
N ALA A 44 3.11 5.42 7.92
CA ALA A 44 3.40 6.45 6.93
C ALA A 44 2.52 6.31 5.68
N ALA A 45 2.20 5.09 5.25
CA ALA A 45 1.28 4.85 4.16
C ALA A 45 -0.13 5.36 4.51
N VAL A 46 -0.67 5.06 5.69
CA VAL A 46 -1.98 5.57 6.13
C VAL A 46 -2.00 7.09 6.18
N GLU A 47 -0.96 7.72 6.71
CA GLU A 47 -0.83 9.19 6.74
C GLU A 47 -0.83 9.78 5.33
N ARG A 48 -0.10 9.15 4.40
CA ARG A 48 -0.03 9.57 2.99
C ARG A 48 -1.38 9.46 2.29
N LEU A 49 -2.08 8.34 2.48
CA LEU A 49 -3.41 8.10 1.91
C LEU A 49 -4.43 9.09 2.47
N THR A 50 -4.41 9.33 3.78
CA THR A 50 -5.28 10.34 4.45
C THR A 50 -5.10 11.73 3.86
N TRP A 51 -3.87 12.10 3.50
CA TRP A 51 -3.57 13.39 2.89
C TRP A 51 -3.92 13.49 1.39
N GLY A 52 -4.39 12.38 0.81
CA GLY A 52 -4.78 12.27 -0.58
C GLY A 52 -3.66 11.93 -1.55
N GLY A 53 -2.61 11.28 -1.06
CA GLY A 53 -1.48 10.82 -1.85
C GLY A 53 -1.51 9.32 -2.13
N ASP A 54 -0.80 8.90 -3.16
CA ASP A 54 -0.60 7.49 -3.48
C ASP A 54 0.63 6.93 -2.76
N VAL A 55 0.66 5.60 -2.65
CA VAL A 55 1.78 4.83 -2.10
C VAL A 55 2.23 3.80 -3.14
N SER A 56 3.53 3.75 -3.43
CA SER A 56 4.14 2.72 -4.25
C SER A 56 5.36 2.18 -3.52
N LEU A 57 5.36 0.89 -3.22
CA LEU A 57 6.41 0.20 -2.49
C LEU A 57 6.99 -0.92 -3.33
N GLY A 58 8.27 -1.17 -3.15
CA GLY A 58 9.02 -2.19 -3.88
C GLY A 58 10.10 -2.79 -3.00
N HIS A 59 10.11 -4.12 -2.91
CA HIS A 59 11.07 -4.88 -2.13
C HIS A 59 11.62 -6.04 -2.94
N TYR A 60 12.93 -6.26 -2.89
CA TYR A 60 13.52 -7.48 -3.40
C TYR A 60 13.27 -8.63 -2.42
N LEU A 61 12.81 -9.77 -2.94
CA LEU A 61 12.77 -11.03 -2.21
C LEU A 61 14.07 -11.79 -2.42
N LYS A 62 14.36 -12.76 -1.56
CA LYS A 62 15.47 -13.72 -1.75
C LYS A 62 15.41 -14.32 -3.16
N GLY A 63 16.55 -14.30 -3.87
CA GLY A 63 16.64 -14.66 -5.28
C GLY A 63 16.53 -13.44 -6.20
N THR A 64 15.83 -13.57 -7.32
CA THR A 64 15.70 -12.54 -8.38
C THR A 64 14.27 -11.98 -8.51
N VAL A 65 13.45 -12.11 -7.47
CA VAL A 65 12.03 -11.71 -7.49
C VAL A 65 11.86 -10.33 -6.86
N PHE A 66 11.13 -9.44 -7.54
CA PHE A 66 10.74 -8.13 -7.02
C PHE A 66 9.26 -8.13 -6.62
N HIS A 67 8.97 -7.79 -5.38
CA HIS A 67 7.62 -7.61 -4.87
C HIS A 67 7.26 -6.12 -4.88
N SER A 68 6.29 -5.74 -5.70
CA SER A 68 5.75 -4.38 -5.74
C SER A 68 4.28 -4.37 -5.33
N VAL A 69 3.91 -3.37 -4.52
CA VAL A 69 2.54 -3.10 -4.10
C VAL A 69 2.28 -1.61 -4.20
N ALA A 70 1.11 -1.24 -4.71
CA ALA A 70 0.68 0.14 -4.83
C ALA A 70 -0.73 0.31 -4.26
N LEU A 71 -0.95 1.44 -3.60
CA LEU A 71 -2.24 1.93 -3.14
C LEU A 71 -2.49 3.28 -3.79
N VAL A 72 -3.60 3.40 -4.50
CA VAL A 72 -3.99 4.60 -5.24
C VAL A 72 -5.18 5.23 -4.53
N THR A 73 -5.05 6.50 -4.17
CA THR A 73 -6.09 7.26 -3.48
C THR A 73 -7.03 7.88 -4.50
N CYS A 74 -8.28 7.41 -4.52
CA CYS A 74 -9.32 7.97 -5.38
C CYS A 74 -9.98 9.22 -4.78
N SER A 75 -10.16 9.25 -3.45
CA SER A 75 -10.73 10.39 -2.74
C SER A 75 -10.16 10.48 -1.32
N PRO A 76 -9.67 11.65 -0.88
CA PRO A 76 -9.37 12.81 -1.71
C PRO A 76 -8.19 12.52 -2.65
N ASN A 77 -8.32 12.63 -3.97
CA ASN A 77 -7.15 12.58 -4.87
C ASN A 77 -6.57 13.99 -5.01
N ARG A 78 -5.48 14.29 -4.32
CA ARG A 78 -4.89 15.64 -4.34
C ARG A 78 -4.25 15.99 -5.69
N ALA A 79 -3.65 15.00 -6.35
CA ALA A 79 -2.88 15.23 -7.57
C ALA A 79 -3.79 15.44 -8.79
N ALA A 80 -4.94 14.75 -8.81
CA ALA A 80 -5.92 14.84 -9.89
C ALA A 80 -7.35 14.60 -9.36
N PRO A 81 -7.97 15.60 -8.70
CA PRO A 81 -9.28 15.46 -8.04
C PRO A 81 -10.42 15.06 -8.97
N ASP A 82 -10.32 15.40 -10.26
CA ASP A 82 -11.38 15.18 -11.25
C ASP A 82 -11.32 13.79 -11.90
N LEU A 83 -10.29 12.99 -11.63
CA LEU A 83 -10.18 11.66 -12.22
C LEU A 83 -11.09 10.65 -11.48
N PRO A 84 -11.83 9.81 -12.24
CA PRO A 84 -12.62 8.75 -11.62
C PRO A 84 -11.72 7.67 -11.01
N CYS A 85 -12.24 6.97 -10.00
CA CYS A 85 -11.51 5.86 -9.38
C CYS A 85 -11.27 4.71 -10.39
N PRO A 86 -10.04 4.15 -10.49
CA PRO A 86 -9.71 3.14 -11.51
C PRO A 86 -10.51 1.83 -11.43
N ALA A 87 -11.04 1.48 -10.25
CA ALA A 87 -11.87 0.29 -10.08
C ALA A 87 -13.32 0.49 -10.53
N GLY A 88 -13.72 1.73 -10.85
CA GLY A 88 -15.12 2.16 -10.83
C GLY A 88 -15.66 2.15 -9.40
N GLN A 89 -16.52 3.10 -9.03
CA GLN A 89 -17.30 2.91 -7.81
C GLN A 89 -18.23 1.72 -8.08
N ALA A 90 -18.04 0.60 -7.36
CA ALA A 90 -19.13 -0.36 -7.24
C ALA A 90 -20.32 0.45 -6.70
N ARG A 91 -21.41 0.53 -7.48
CA ARG A 91 -22.64 1.14 -7.01
C ARG A 91 -23.03 0.41 -5.73
N ALA A 92 -23.20 1.17 -4.64
CA ALA A 92 -23.92 0.70 -3.46
C ALA A 92 -25.32 0.21 -3.85
#